data_AF-A0AA39QJ66-F1
#
_entry.id   AF-A0AA39QJ66-F1
#
_cell.length_a   1.000
_cell.length_b   1.000
_cell.length_c   1.000
_cell.angle_alpha   90.00
_cell.angle_beta   90.00
_cell.angle_gamma   90.00
#
_symmetry.space_group_name_H-M   'P 1'
#
loop_
_entity.id
_entity.type
_entity.pdbx_description
1 polymer ?
#
loop_
_entity_poly.entity_id
_entity_poly.type
_entity_poly.pdbx_seq_one_letter_code
_entity_poly.pdbx_strand_id
1 'polypeptide(L)'
;MPLAPEPLFPPREAPKFVYEPVDKTEKHHRQRLRETWQEFLARRAAKNVQMAEKESDESRQARLQREKHALKQMPPGSKGAAVFRWEHDHEKGYLLRKHVPRGQVEDAWMEFRDTQRRYDGFHNEWDLNGEFDPTARDFSDD
;
A
#
# COMPACT_ATOMS: atom_id res chain seq x y z
N MET A 1 -7.22 34.81 43.97
CA MET A 1 -7.20 33.54 43.21
C MET A 1 -5.93 33.50 42.38
N PRO A 2 -5.04 32.51 42.53
CA PRO A 2 -3.86 32.41 41.68
C PRO A 2 -4.27 31.88 40.29
N LEU A 3 -3.86 32.58 39.24
CA LEU A 3 -3.96 32.14 37.85
C LEU A 3 -3.15 30.85 37.68
N ALA A 4 -3.75 29.83 37.07
CA ALA A 4 -3.05 28.60 36.72
C ALA A 4 -1.89 28.92 35.75
N PRO A 5 -0.71 28.28 35.90
CA PRO A 5 0.38 28.48 34.97
C PRO A 5 -0.03 27.96 33.58
N GLU A 6 0.11 28.82 32.57
CA GLU A 6 -0.12 28.42 31.19
C GLU A 6 0.85 27.29 30.79
N PRO A 7 0.39 26.29 30.01
CA PRO A 7 1.26 25.20 29.57
C PRO A 7 2.37 25.74 28.67
N LEU A 8 3.62 25.53 29.09
CA LEU A 8 4.87 26.00 28.45
C LEU A 8 5.13 25.44 27.04
N PHE A 9 4.23 24.62 26.49
CA PHE A 9 4.39 24.03 25.16
C PHE A 9 3.08 24.15 24.40
N PRO A 10 3.10 24.72 23.18
CA PRO A 10 1.94 24.67 22.31
C PRO A 10 1.56 23.20 22.07
N PRO A 11 0.27 22.89 21.81
CA PRO A 11 -0.14 21.55 21.41
C PRO A 11 0.77 21.10 20.27
N ARG A 12 1.46 19.98 20.47
CA ARG A 12 2.35 19.39 19.48
C ARG A 12 1.51 19.10 18.24
N GLU A 13 1.54 19.99 17.24
CA GLU A 13 0.80 19.79 15.99
C GLU A 13 1.21 18.43 15.44
N ALA A 14 0.23 17.54 15.25
CA ALA A 14 0.50 16.27 14.59
C ALA A 14 1.14 16.58 13.23
N PRO A 15 2.21 15.87 12.82
CA PRO A 15 2.86 16.12 11.54
C PRO A 15 1.82 16.12 10.43
N LYS A 16 1.69 17.24 9.71
CA LYS A 16 0.84 17.31 8.53
C LYS A 16 1.42 16.35 7.49
N PHE A 17 0.72 15.25 7.23
CA PHE A 17 1.15 14.28 6.22
C PHE A 17 0.98 14.89 4.83
N VAL A 18 2.10 15.17 4.17
CA VAL A 18 2.14 15.55 2.76
C VAL A 18 2.18 14.26 1.95
N TYR A 19 1.23 14.10 1.02
CA TYR A 19 1.18 12.96 0.10
C TYR A 19 1.87 13.28 -1.20
N GLU A 20 2.32 12.24 -1.91
CA GLU A 20 2.77 12.43 -3.30
C GLU A 20 1.63 13.07 -4.12
N PRO A 21 1.96 14.05 -4.98
CA PRO A 21 1.00 14.59 -5.93
C PRO A 21 0.50 13.47 -6.84
N VAL A 22 -0.82 13.38 -6.98
CA VAL A 22 -1.50 12.44 -7.87
C VAL A 22 -2.21 13.24 -8.94
N ASP A 23 -2.15 12.78 -10.19
CA ASP A 23 -2.99 13.36 -11.25
C ASP A 23 -4.47 13.24 -10.85
N LYS A 24 -5.29 14.22 -11.23
CA LYS A 24 -6.74 14.22 -10.90
C LYS A 24 -7.47 12.98 -11.41
N THR A 25 -6.95 12.35 -12.46
CA THR A 25 -7.52 11.16 -13.11
C THR A 25 -7.03 9.84 -12.49
N GLU A 26 -5.95 9.88 -11.70
CA GLU A 26 -5.36 8.70 -11.08
C GLU A 26 -5.97 8.44 -9.69
N LYS A 27 -6.14 7.17 -9.33
CA LYS A 27 -6.59 6.82 -7.98
C LYS A 27 -5.50 7.12 -6.97
N HIS A 28 -5.90 7.75 -5.87
CA HIS A 28 -5.00 8.08 -4.77
C HIS A 28 -4.32 6.83 -4.19
N HIS A 29 -2.99 6.75 -4.35
CA HIS A 29 -2.17 5.61 -3.93
C HIS A 29 -1.70 5.67 -2.47
N ARG A 30 -1.90 6.81 -1.78
CA ARG A 30 -1.73 7.00 -0.33
C ARG A 30 -0.29 6.92 0.18
N GLN A 31 0.67 6.99 -0.73
CA GLN A 31 2.08 7.15 -0.41
C GLN A 31 2.34 8.59 0.06
N ARG A 32 3.08 8.74 1.15
CA ARG A 32 3.53 10.05 1.63
C ARG A 32 4.70 10.54 0.77
N LEU A 33 4.90 11.86 0.75
CA LEU A 33 5.97 12.48 0.00
C LEU A 33 7.32 11.86 0.41
N ARG A 34 8.08 11.31 -0.55
CA ARG A 34 9.37 10.60 -0.33
C ARG A 34 9.32 9.35 0.54
N GLU A 35 8.14 8.77 0.75
CA GLU A 35 8.00 7.54 1.53
C GLU A 35 8.45 6.33 0.72
N THR A 36 9.37 5.56 1.28
CA THR A 36 9.80 4.28 0.69
C THR A 36 8.70 3.23 0.78
N TRP A 37 8.78 2.16 -0.01
CA TRP A 37 7.80 1.07 0.09
C TRP A 37 7.86 0.38 1.46
N GLN A 38 9.04 0.29 2.09
CA GLN A 38 9.21 -0.27 3.43
C GLN A 38 8.43 0.56 4.46
N GLU A 39 8.61 1.88 4.44
CA GLU A 39 7.91 2.81 5.34
C GLU A 39 6.39 2.78 5.11
N PHE A 40 5.96 2.77 3.85
CA PHE A 40 4.55 2.64 3.49
C PHE A 40 3.95 1.35 4.06
N LEU A 41 4.58 0.19 3.80
CA LEU A 41 4.08 -1.09 4.29
C LEU A 41 4.12 -1.19 5.82
N ALA A 42 5.16 -0.68 6.48
CA ALA A 42 5.23 -0.63 7.94
C ALA A 42 4.10 0.22 8.53
N ARG A 43 3.83 1.39 7.96
CA ARG A 43 2.70 2.25 8.34
C ARG A 43 1.36 1.57 8.10
N ARG A 44 1.23 0.84 6.98
CA ARG A 44 0.02 0.06 6.67
C ARG A 44 -0.19 -1.07 7.67
N ALA A 45 0.86 -1.81 8.02
CA ALA A 45 0.80 -2.84 9.05
C ALA A 45 0.36 -2.27 10.41
N ALA A 46 0.93 -1.14 10.84
CA ALA A 46 0.53 -0.48 12.08
C ALA A 46 -0.95 -0.05 12.07
N LYS A 47 -1.45 0.45 10.92
CA LYS A 47 -2.86 0.78 10.76
C LYS A 47 -3.76 -0.46 10.74
N ASN A 48 -3.31 -1.55 10.13
CA ASN A 48 -4.03 -2.81 10.08
C ASN A 48 -4.22 -3.42 11.47
N VAL A 49 -3.22 -3.30 12.36
CA VAL A 49 -3.37 -3.69 13.77
C VAL A 49 -4.50 -2.90 14.44
N GLN A 50 -4.53 -1.57 14.27
CA GLN A 50 -5.61 -0.73 14.81
C GLN A 50 -6.99 -1.05 14.21
N MET A 51 -7.04 -1.45 12.93
CA MET A 51 -8.28 -1.89 12.28
C MET A 51 -8.74 -3.24 12.84
N ALA A 52 -7.83 -4.16 13.10
CA ALA A 52 -8.13 -5.48 13.65
C ALA A 52 -8.78 -5.40 15.04
N GLU A 53 -8.35 -4.45 15.88
CA GLU A 53 -8.94 -4.22 17.22
C GLU A 53 -10.42 -3.80 17.17
N LYS A 54 -10.83 -3.14 16.08
CA LYS A 54 -12.18 -2.58 15.89
C LYS A 54 -13.02 -3.36 14.87
N GLU A 55 -12.48 -4.45 14.36
CA GLU A 55 -13.11 -5.25 13.31
C GLU A 55 -14.25 -6.09 13.88
N SER A 56 -15.43 -6.04 13.25
CA SER A 56 -16.54 -6.94 13.60
C SER A 56 -16.25 -8.37 13.14
N ASP A 57 -16.91 -9.36 13.73
CA ASP A 57 -16.71 -10.76 13.35
C ASP A 57 -17.10 -11.04 11.88
N GLU A 58 -18.15 -10.40 11.36
CA GLU A 58 -18.54 -10.52 9.95
C GLU A 58 -17.47 -9.93 9.03
N SER A 59 -16.94 -8.77 9.40
CA SER A 59 -15.88 -8.09 8.64
C SER A 59 -14.59 -8.92 8.63
N ARG A 60 -14.24 -9.49 9.80
CA ARG A 60 -13.13 -10.41 9.96
C ARG A 60 -13.29 -11.63 9.09
N GLN A 61 -14.46 -12.27 9.11
CA GLN A 61 -14.71 -13.46 8.29
C GLN A 61 -14.59 -13.12 6.80
N ALA A 62 -15.16 -12.00 6.35
CA ALA A 62 -15.03 -11.56 4.96
C ALA A 62 -13.57 -11.28 4.58
N ARG A 63 -12.77 -10.67 5.48
CA ARG A 63 -11.34 -10.44 5.28
C ARG A 63 -10.56 -11.75 5.19
N LEU A 64 -10.78 -12.69 6.12
CA LEU A 64 -10.12 -14.00 6.12
C LEU A 64 -10.43 -14.80 4.85
N GLN A 65 -11.67 -14.71 4.33
CA GLN A 65 -11.99 -15.31 3.03
C GLN A 65 -11.17 -14.66 1.90
N ARG A 66 -11.10 -13.31 1.85
CA ARG A 66 -10.27 -12.63 0.84
C ARG A 66 -8.79 -13.01 0.95
N GLU A 67 -8.23 -13.06 2.15
CA GLU A 67 -6.84 -13.48 2.39
C GLU A 67 -6.60 -14.93 1.94
N LYS A 68 -7.52 -15.85 2.25
CA LYS A 68 -7.45 -17.23 1.77
C LYS A 68 -7.50 -17.32 0.24
N HIS A 69 -8.33 -16.50 -0.40
CA HIS A 69 -8.38 -16.43 -1.87
C HIS A 69 -7.09 -15.84 -2.45
N ALA A 70 -6.49 -14.84 -1.79
CA ALA A 70 -5.26 -14.20 -2.22
C ALA A 70 -4.05 -15.15 -2.21
N LEU A 71 -4.05 -16.18 -1.35
CA LEU A 71 -3.02 -17.23 -1.37
C LEU A 71 -2.90 -17.97 -2.71
N LYS A 72 -3.93 -17.89 -3.58
CA LYS A 72 -3.89 -18.47 -4.92
C LYS A 72 -3.05 -17.66 -5.91
N GLN A 73 -2.62 -16.45 -5.55
CA GLN A 73 -1.78 -15.57 -6.38
C GLN A 73 -2.33 -15.27 -7.78
N MET A 74 -3.65 -15.39 -7.96
CA MET A 74 -4.34 -15.04 -9.20
C MET A 74 -4.63 -13.54 -9.27
N PRO A 75 -4.57 -12.92 -10.46
CA PRO A 75 -4.92 -11.52 -10.63
C PRO A 75 -6.39 -11.30 -10.23
N PRO A 76 -6.70 -10.19 -9.54
CA PRO A 76 -8.08 -9.87 -9.20
C PRO A 76 -8.87 -9.47 -10.44
N GLY A 77 -10.11 -9.97 -10.55
CA GLY A 77 -11.04 -9.55 -11.60
C GLY A 77 -11.55 -8.12 -11.45
N SER A 78 -12.48 -7.71 -12.33
CA SER A 78 -12.99 -6.33 -12.43
C SER A 78 -13.57 -5.75 -11.13
N LYS A 79 -14.20 -6.59 -10.30
CA LYS A 79 -14.77 -6.24 -8.98
C LYS A 79 -13.85 -6.63 -7.80
N GLY A 80 -12.65 -7.12 -8.08
CA GLY A 80 -11.71 -7.62 -7.08
C GLY A 80 -10.89 -6.53 -6.38
N ALA A 81 -9.86 -6.97 -5.65
CA ALA A 81 -8.89 -6.12 -4.98
C ALA A 81 -8.27 -5.08 -5.92
N ALA A 82 -8.00 -3.87 -5.46
CA ALA A 82 -7.26 -2.89 -6.25
C ALA A 82 -5.80 -3.33 -6.37
N VAL A 83 -5.15 -3.03 -7.49
CA VAL A 83 -3.75 -3.41 -7.73
C VAL A 83 -2.94 -2.13 -7.88
N PHE A 84 -1.80 -2.10 -7.22
CA PHE A 84 -0.83 -1.03 -7.32
C PHE A 84 0.52 -1.63 -7.68
N ARG A 85 1.27 -0.94 -8.54
CA ARG A 85 2.66 -1.32 -8.86
C ARG A 85 3.60 -0.24 -8.37
N TRP A 86 4.75 -0.66 -7.88
CA TRP A 86 5.84 0.23 -7.48
C TRP A 86 6.80 0.39 -8.66
N GLU A 87 6.98 1.62 -9.12
CA GLU A 87 7.84 1.96 -10.26
C GLU A 87 9.00 2.86 -9.82
N HIS A 88 10.20 2.66 -10.38
CA HIS A 88 11.31 3.57 -10.10
C HIS A 88 11.04 4.92 -10.75
N ASP A 89 11.06 5.97 -9.95
CA ASP A 89 11.14 7.34 -10.44
C ASP A 89 12.61 7.77 -10.42
N HIS A 90 13.23 7.79 -11.60
CA HIS A 90 14.65 8.13 -11.76
C HIS A 90 14.97 9.59 -11.40
N GLU A 91 13.99 10.50 -11.45
CA GLU A 91 14.18 11.89 -11.06
C GLU A 91 14.12 12.06 -9.54
N LYS A 92 13.23 11.31 -8.89
CA LYS A 92 12.98 11.43 -7.44
C LYS A 92 13.88 10.53 -6.59
N GLY A 93 14.40 9.44 -7.14
CA GLY A 93 15.33 8.51 -6.48
C GLY A 93 14.66 7.51 -5.51
N TYR A 94 13.34 7.32 -5.61
CA TYR A 94 12.59 6.30 -4.86
C TYR A 94 11.46 5.71 -5.71
N LEU A 95 10.93 4.57 -5.26
CA LEU A 95 9.79 3.92 -5.90
C LEU A 95 8.49 4.72 -5.67
N LEU A 96 7.73 4.97 -6.73
CA LEU A 96 6.36 5.51 -6.66
C LEU A 96 5.34 4.39 -6.77
N ARG A 97 4.34 4.39 -5.88
CA ARG A 97 3.21 3.47 -5.91
C ARG A 97 2.14 4.02 -6.85
N LYS A 98 1.87 3.35 -7.97
CA LYS A 98 0.85 3.77 -8.96
C LYS A 98 -0.30 2.79 -9.03
N HIS A 99 -1.50 3.31 -9.22
CA HIS A 99 -2.69 2.46 -9.38
C HIS A 99 -2.71 1.83 -10.76
N VAL A 100 -2.85 0.50 -10.83
CA VAL A 100 -3.00 -0.23 -12.10
C VAL A 100 -4.47 -0.20 -12.54
N PRO A 101 -4.80 0.37 -13.72
CA PRO A 101 -6.14 0.34 -14.27
C PRO A 101 -6.65 -1.10 -14.43
N ARG A 102 -7.97 -1.31 -14.25
CA ARG A 102 -8.57 -2.64 -14.26
C ARG A 102 -8.28 -3.46 -15.52
N GLY A 103 -8.25 -2.82 -16.69
CA GLY A 103 -7.96 -3.47 -17.96
C GLY A 103 -6.49 -3.84 -18.18
N GLN A 104 -5.59 -3.38 -17.32
CA GLN A 104 -4.14 -3.64 -17.39
C GLN A 104 -3.66 -4.52 -16.23
N VAL A 105 -4.57 -4.97 -15.35
CA VAL A 105 -4.20 -5.76 -14.18
C VAL A 105 -3.54 -7.07 -14.60
N GLU A 106 -4.06 -7.76 -15.61
CA GLU A 106 -3.52 -9.05 -16.06
C GLU A 106 -2.10 -8.91 -16.60
N ASP A 107 -1.87 -7.95 -17.51
CA ASP A 107 -0.54 -7.67 -18.06
C ASP A 107 0.46 -7.30 -16.96
N ALA A 108 0.10 -6.34 -16.10
CA ALA A 108 0.96 -5.92 -15.00
C ALA A 108 1.20 -7.05 -13.99
N TRP A 109 0.25 -7.98 -13.81
CA TRP A 109 0.41 -9.11 -12.91
C TRP A 109 1.48 -10.09 -13.38
N MET A 110 1.54 -10.33 -14.70
CA MET A 110 2.47 -11.27 -15.33
C MET A 110 3.92 -10.79 -15.30
N GLU A 111 4.15 -9.48 -15.16
CA GLU A 111 5.49 -8.89 -15.02
C GLU A 111 6.17 -9.22 -13.67
N PHE A 112 5.41 -9.66 -12.66
CA PHE A 112 5.93 -9.92 -11.32
C PHE A 112 5.75 -11.39 -10.96
N ARG A 113 6.72 -11.98 -10.25
CA ARG A 113 6.56 -13.33 -9.67
C ARG A 113 5.69 -13.28 -8.42
N ASP A 114 5.15 -14.43 -7.99
CA ASP A 114 4.33 -14.54 -6.78
C ASP A 114 5.03 -13.98 -5.53
N THR A 115 6.36 -14.15 -5.43
CA THR A 115 7.19 -13.60 -4.33
C THR A 115 7.32 -12.07 -4.37
N GLN A 116 7.03 -11.46 -5.51
CA GLN A 116 7.04 -10.02 -5.75
C GLN A 116 5.65 -9.37 -5.62
N ARG A 117 4.65 -10.13 -5.16
CA ARG A 117 3.28 -9.64 -4.92
C ARG A 117 2.94 -9.75 -3.44
N ARG A 118 2.38 -8.69 -2.86
CA ARG A 118 1.90 -8.69 -1.47
C ARG A 118 0.45 -8.23 -1.40
N TYR A 119 -0.35 -8.94 -0.62
CA TYR A 119 -1.77 -8.65 -0.42
C TYR A 119 -2.05 -8.05 0.96
N ASP A 120 -2.88 -7.02 1.01
CA ASP A 120 -3.41 -6.40 2.23
C ASP A 120 -4.93 -6.63 2.31
N GLY A 121 -5.35 -7.59 3.14
CA GLY A 121 -6.76 -7.98 3.30
C GLY A 121 -7.65 -6.92 3.97
N PHE A 122 -7.07 -6.03 4.78
CA PHE A 122 -7.79 -4.95 5.46
C PHE A 122 -8.23 -3.88 4.49
N HIS A 123 -7.42 -3.59 3.48
CA HIS A 123 -7.72 -2.60 2.46
C HIS A 123 -8.18 -3.20 1.14
N ASN A 124 -8.07 -4.53 1.00
CA ASN A 124 -8.36 -5.26 -0.22
C ASN A 124 -7.52 -4.74 -1.41
N GLU A 125 -6.21 -4.68 -1.20
CA GLU A 125 -5.23 -4.13 -2.14
C GLU A 125 -4.07 -5.11 -2.37
N TRP A 126 -3.54 -5.11 -3.59
CA TRP A 126 -2.29 -5.77 -3.95
C TRP A 126 -1.21 -4.73 -4.26
N ASP A 127 0.00 -5.04 -3.83
CA ASP A 127 1.22 -4.30 -4.15
C ASP A 127 2.14 -5.22 -4.96
N LEU A 128 2.47 -4.80 -6.18
CA LEU A 128 3.42 -5.43 -7.09
C LEU A 128 4.74 -4.68 -7.02
N ASN A 129 5.82 -5.32 -6.58
CA ASN A 129 7.11 -4.68 -6.41
C ASN A 129 8.27 -5.66 -6.61
N GLY A 130 9.13 -5.37 -7.59
CA GLY A 130 10.30 -6.19 -7.89
C GLY A 130 11.32 -6.23 -6.76
N GLU A 131 11.34 -5.21 -5.88
CA GLU A 131 12.22 -5.17 -4.71
C GLU A 131 11.76 -6.07 -3.56
N PHE A 132 10.55 -6.63 -3.60
CA PHE A 132 10.12 -7.61 -2.59
C PHE A 132 10.91 -8.91 -2.67
N ASP A 133 11.33 -9.29 -3.87
CA ASP A 133 12.23 -10.39 -4.14
C ASP A 133 13.10 -10.05 -5.36
N PRO A 134 14.28 -9.42 -5.14
CA PRO A 134 15.19 -9.06 -6.22
C PRO A 134 15.79 -10.27 -6.93
N THR A 135 15.77 -11.45 -6.30
CA THR A 135 16.36 -12.68 -6.85
C THR A 135 15.47 -13.36 -7.88
N ALA A 136 14.18 -13.01 -7.89
CA ALA A 136 13.18 -13.49 -8.82
C ALA A 136 13.16 -12.75 -10.16
N ARG A 137 14.04 -11.76 -10.37
CA ARG A 137 14.17 -11.07 -11.65
C ARG A 137 14.59 -12.06 -12.74
N ASP A 138 13.84 -12.05 -13.84
CA ASP A 138 14.22 -12.79 -15.04
C ASP A 138 15.55 -12.27 -15.56
N PHE A 139 16.51 -13.19 -15.70
CA PHE A 139 17.65 -13.03 -16.57
C PHE A 139 17.14 -12.94 -18.02
N SER A 140 16.64 -11.78 -18.42
CA SER A 140 16.51 -11.42 -19.84
C SER A 140 17.54 -10.34 -20.16
N ASP A 141 18.81 -10.69 -20.03
CA ASP A 141 19.85 -10.14 -20.89
C ASP A 141 20.05 -11.19 -22.00
N ASP A 142 19.49 -10.92 -23.18
CA ASP A 142 19.95 -11.46 -24.46
C ASP A 142 19.93 -10.33 -25.50
#